data_AF-A0A257NBM5-F1
#
_entry.id   AF-A0A257NBM5-F1
#
_cell.length_a   1.000
_cell.length_b   1.000
_cell.length_c   1.000
_cell.angle_alpha   90.00
_cell.angle_beta   90.00
_cell.angle_gamma   90.00
#
_symmetry.space_group_name_H-M   'P 1'
#
loop_
_entity.id
_entity.type
_entity.pdbx_description
1 polymer ?
#
loop_
_entity_poly.entity_id
_entity_poly.type
_entity_poly.pdbx_seq_one_letter_code
_entity_poly.pdbx_strand_id
1 'polypeptide(L)'
;MSFKVSGGLGESTLHEAIYNPILDTLNDHHPKTLAQIEQVVSTLGINLGQVIQAVMVLIGAGVLFPAQDDVVIAKAKNQTDPLNAYLCDKARGSSELVCLASPVTGGGIVVPRFLQLFLLAKAQGNTQPEQWAQFVWSILAMQNQYVIKDGIALSSDSENLAELVIQAHAFANKQLPIFMALGICF
;
A
#
# COMPACT_ATOMS: atom_id res chain seq x y z
N MET A 1 -16.81 -6.11 8.65
CA MET A 1 -15.99 -4.91 8.97
C MET A 1 -16.94 -3.73 9.00
N SER A 2 -16.83 -2.81 9.95
CA SER A 2 -17.68 -1.61 9.97
C SER A 2 -17.16 -0.61 8.94
N PHE A 3 -17.90 -0.43 7.84
CA PHE A 3 -17.59 0.53 6.78
C PHE A 3 -18.16 1.91 7.12
N LYS A 4 -17.47 2.63 8.00
CA LYS A 4 -17.75 4.04 8.28
C LYS A 4 -16.78 4.93 7.50
N VAL A 5 -17.32 5.88 6.75
CA VAL A 5 -16.54 6.96 6.12
C VAL A 5 -16.98 8.28 6.73
N SER A 6 -16.02 9.04 7.27
CA SER A 6 -16.24 10.40 7.78
C SER A 6 -15.89 11.40 6.67
N GLY A 7 -16.91 12.00 6.06
CA GLY A 7 -16.75 13.11 5.13
C GLY A 7 -17.17 14.44 5.78
N GLY A 8 -16.94 15.56 5.08
CA GLY A 8 -17.30 16.92 5.54
C GLY A 8 -18.80 17.17 5.79
N LEU A 9 -19.65 16.15 5.60
CA LEU A 9 -21.11 16.18 5.78
C LEU A 9 -21.61 15.19 6.86
N GLY A 10 -20.73 14.51 7.60
CA GLY A 10 -21.08 13.58 8.68
C GLY A 10 -20.67 12.11 8.45
N GLU A 11 -20.89 11.26 9.46
CA GLU A 11 -20.70 9.80 9.34
C GLU A 11 -21.85 9.19 8.53
N SER A 12 -21.55 8.57 7.38
CA SER A 12 -22.52 7.79 6.61
C SER A 12 -22.27 6.31 6.80
N THR A 13 -23.31 5.55 7.17
CA THR A 13 -23.28 4.10 7.14
C THR A 13 -23.34 3.66 5.69
N LEU A 14 -22.22 3.13 5.16
CA LEU A 14 -22.16 2.67 3.79
C LEU A 14 -23.11 1.47 3.60
N HIS A 15 -23.95 1.52 2.56
CA HIS A 15 -24.87 0.42 2.25
C HIS A 15 -24.06 -0.77 1.70
N GLU A 16 -23.71 -1.71 2.56
CA GLU A 16 -22.84 -2.85 2.22
C GLU A 16 -23.26 -3.59 0.94
N ALA A 17 -24.57 -3.68 0.68
CA ALA A 17 -25.13 -4.29 -0.53
C ALA A 17 -24.70 -3.61 -1.85
N ILE A 18 -24.26 -2.35 -1.80
CA ILE A 18 -23.73 -1.61 -2.96
C ILE A 18 -22.19 -1.65 -2.96
N TYR A 19 -21.55 -1.43 -1.80
CA TYR A 19 -20.09 -1.28 -1.73
C TYR A 19 -19.34 -2.60 -1.87
N ASN A 20 -19.81 -3.69 -1.26
CA ASN A 20 -19.09 -4.97 -1.30
C ASN A 20 -18.94 -5.52 -2.73
N PRO A 21 -19.99 -5.57 -3.57
CA PRO A 21 -19.83 -6.04 -4.95
C PRO A 21 -18.85 -5.22 -5.78
N ILE A 22 -18.79 -3.90 -5.55
CA ILE A 22 -17.84 -3.00 -6.22
C ILE A 22 -16.41 -3.31 -5.75
N LEU A 23 -16.19 -3.47 -4.45
CA LEU A 23 -14.88 -3.83 -3.89
C LEU A 23 -14.43 -5.23 -4.32
N ASP A 24 -15.33 -6.20 -4.36
CA ASP A 24 -15.06 -7.55 -4.85
C ASP A 24 -14.61 -7.53 -6.31
N THR A 25 -15.21 -6.66 -7.12
CA THR A 25 -14.80 -6.44 -8.52
C THR A 25 -13.39 -5.88 -8.63
N LEU A 26 -12.86 -5.23 -7.60
CA LEU A 26 -11.54 -4.57 -7.57
C LEU A 26 -10.50 -5.33 -6.73
N ASN A 27 -10.85 -6.52 -6.22
CA ASN A 27 -9.99 -7.30 -5.33
C ASN A 27 -8.75 -7.91 -6.03
N ASP A 28 -8.71 -7.87 -7.37
CA ASP A 28 -7.52 -8.23 -8.14
C ASP A 28 -6.45 -7.12 -8.17
N HIS A 29 -6.73 -5.95 -7.59
CA HIS A 29 -5.87 -4.77 -7.57
C HIS A 29 -5.49 -4.22 -8.96
N HIS A 30 -6.21 -4.58 -10.02
CA HIS A 30 -5.96 -4.03 -11.35
C HIS A 30 -6.84 -2.79 -11.59
N PRO A 31 -6.34 -1.77 -12.32
CA PRO A 31 -7.17 -0.65 -12.76
C PRO A 31 -8.38 -1.14 -13.57
N LYS A 32 -9.57 -0.60 -13.26
CA LYS A 32 -10.81 -0.86 -14.01
C LYS A 32 -11.53 0.43 -14.32
N THR A 33 -12.14 0.48 -15.50
CA THR A 33 -13.03 1.58 -15.88
C THR A 33 -14.36 1.46 -15.12
N LEU A 34 -15.06 2.58 -14.95
CA LEU A 34 -16.39 2.57 -14.33
C LEU A 34 -17.39 1.68 -15.09
N ALA A 35 -17.26 1.60 -16.42
CA ALA A 35 -18.10 0.73 -17.25
C ALA A 35 -17.81 -0.76 -17.00
N GLN A 36 -16.54 -1.14 -16.82
CA GLN A 36 -16.18 -2.52 -16.46
C GLN A 36 -16.72 -2.91 -15.09
N ILE A 37 -16.65 -2.00 -14.11
CA ILE A 37 -17.23 -2.23 -12.78
C ILE A 37 -18.75 -2.41 -12.90
N GLU A 38 -19.43 -1.48 -13.59
CA GLU A 38 -20.88 -1.53 -13.78
C GLU A 38 -21.35 -2.82 -14.47
N GLN A 39 -20.62 -3.26 -15.50
CA GLN A 39 -20.95 -4.49 -16.20
C GLN A 39 -21.02 -5.70 -15.26
N VAL A 40 -20.11 -5.79 -14.27
CA VAL A 40 -20.09 -6.88 -13.29
C VAL A 40 -21.25 -6.76 -12.30
N VAL A 41 -21.46 -5.57 -11.75
CA VAL A 41 -22.43 -5.37 -10.66
C VAL A 41 -23.88 -5.13 -11.14
N SER A 42 -24.08 -4.90 -12.44
CA SER A 42 -25.41 -4.71 -13.05
C SER A 42 -26.35 -5.90 -12.80
N THR A 43 -25.79 -7.12 -12.74
CA THR A 43 -26.51 -8.36 -12.43
C THR A 43 -27.11 -8.37 -11.03
N LEU A 44 -26.60 -7.52 -10.13
CA LEU A 44 -27.09 -7.32 -8.76
C LEU A 44 -28.01 -6.10 -8.65
N GLY A 45 -28.41 -5.50 -9.76
CA GLY A 45 -29.28 -4.32 -9.80
C GLY A 45 -28.56 -3.01 -9.47
N ILE A 46 -27.22 -2.99 -9.42
CA ILE A 46 -26.44 -1.78 -9.17
C ILE A 46 -26.17 -1.09 -10.51
N ASN A 47 -26.69 0.13 -10.68
CA ASN A 47 -26.54 0.90 -11.92
C ASN A 47 -25.29 1.80 -11.92
N LEU A 48 -24.93 2.33 -13.10
CA LEU A 48 -23.77 3.21 -13.27
C LEU A 48 -23.76 4.43 -12.34
N GLY A 49 -24.93 5.03 -12.07
CA GLY A 49 -25.03 6.17 -11.16
C GLY A 49 -24.63 5.81 -9.72
N GLN A 50 -25.04 4.63 -9.25
CA GLN A 50 -24.64 4.10 -7.94
C GLN A 50 -23.14 3.75 -7.93
N VAL A 51 -22.60 3.18 -9.01
CA VAL A 51 -21.17 2.92 -9.15
C VAL A 51 -20.35 4.20 -9.05
N ILE A 52 -20.72 5.24 -9.80
CA ILE A 52 -20.05 6.55 -9.76
C ILE A 52 -20.06 7.14 -8.34
N GLN A 53 -21.22 7.15 -7.69
CA GLN A 53 -21.34 7.67 -6.31
C GLN A 53 -20.47 6.88 -5.32
N ALA A 54 -20.55 5.55 -5.35
CA ALA A 54 -19.77 4.70 -4.46
C ALA A 54 -18.25 4.88 -4.71
N VAL A 55 -17.81 4.91 -5.96
CA VAL A 55 -16.40 5.13 -6.31
C VAL A 55 -15.92 6.51 -5.86
N MET A 56 -16.71 7.57 -6.03
CA MET A 56 -16.35 8.91 -5.53
C MET A 56 -16.19 8.92 -4.00
N VAL A 57 -17.09 8.26 -3.26
CA VAL A 57 -16.98 8.13 -1.80
C VAL A 57 -15.72 7.34 -1.42
N LEU A 58 -15.45 6.23 -2.08
CA LEU A 58 -14.26 5.40 -1.83
C LEU A 58 -12.95 6.13 -2.15
N ILE A 59 -12.93 6.95 -3.20
CA ILE A 59 -11.79 7.83 -3.52
C ILE A 59 -11.63 8.89 -2.42
N GLY A 60 -12.72 9.55 -2.02
CA GLY A 60 -12.70 10.53 -0.93
C GLY A 60 -12.25 9.94 0.42
N ALA A 61 -12.50 8.65 0.64
CA ALA A 61 -12.05 7.90 1.80
C ALA A 61 -10.59 7.40 1.69
N GLY A 62 -9.93 7.57 0.54
CA GLY A 62 -8.58 7.05 0.29
C GLY A 62 -8.50 5.53 0.11
N VAL A 63 -9.63 4.86 -0.14
CA VAL A 63 -9.71 3.42 -0.40
C VAL A 63 -9.39 3.11 -1.86
N LEU A 64 -9.82 3.97 -2.78
CA LEU A 64 -9.54 3.87 -4.20
C LEU A 64 -8.75 5.10 -4.68
N PHE A 65 -7.99 4.91 -5.75
CA PHE A 65 -7.26 5.98 -6.41
C PHE A 65 -7.56 5.96 -7.91
N PRO A 66 -7.65 7.12 -8.57
CA PRO A 66 -7.67 7.17 -10.03
C PRO A 66 -6.34 6.63 -10.58
N ALA A 67 -6.42 5.87 -11.66
CA ALA A 67 -5.26 5.37 -12.39
C ALA A 67 -5.05 6.20 -13.67
N GLN A 68 -3.79 6.43 -14.01
CA GLN A 68 -3.40 7.02 -15.29
C GLN A 68 -3.52 5.99 -16.42
N ASP A 69 -3.51 6.45 -17.68
CA ASP A 69 -3.43 5.56 -18.84
C ASP A 69 -2.10 4.81 -18.87
N ASP A 70 -2.11 3.56 -19.37
CA ASP A 70 -0.94 2.67 -19.41
C ASP A 70 0.31 3.32 -20.05
N VAL A 71 0.11 4.12 -21.10
CA VAL A 71 1.20 4.84 -21.78
C VAL A 71 1.85 5.87 -20.86
N VAL A 72 1.05 6.55 -20.04
CA VAL A 72 1.53 7.55 -19.06
C VAL A 72 2.22 6.84 -17.90
N ILE A 73 1.65 5.73 -17.40
CA ILE A 73 2.25 4.90 -16.35
C ILE A 73 3.64 4.44 -16.77
N ALA A 74 3.78 3.88 -17.97
CA ALA A 74 5.06 3.38 -18.48
C ALA A 74 6.10 4.50 -18.59
N LYS A 75 5.70 5.70 -19.03
CA LYS A 75 6.59 6.86 -19.10
C LYS A 75 7.01 7.36 -17.72
N ALA A 76 6.06 7.45 -16.78
CA ALA A 76 6.32 7.90 -15.41
C ALA A 76 7.24 6.94 -14.66
N LYS A 77 7.13 5.63 -14.92
CA LYS A 77 7.93 4.58 -14.26
C LYS A 77 9.44 4.82 -14.35
N ASN A 78 9.91 5.31 -15.49
CA ASN A 78 11.33 5.64 -15.71
C ASN A 78 11.89 6.70 -14.73
N GLN A 79 11.01 7.52 -14.13
CA GLN A 79 11.40 8.53 -13.15
C GLN A 79 11.04 8.11 -11.72
N THR A 80 9.92 7.42 -11.53
CA THR A 80 9.48 7.00 -10.19
C THR A 80 10.37 5.90 -9.62
N ASP A 81 10.82 4.95 -10.43
CA ASP A 81 11.66 3.84 -9.96
C ASP A 81 13.00 4.32 -9.35
N PRO A 82 13.84 5.12 -10.05
CA PRO A 82 15.08 5.61 -9.47
C PRO A 82 14.85 6.54 -8.27
N LEU A 83 13.77 7.34 -8.28
CA LEU A 83 13.39 8.16 -7.14
C LEU A 83 13.05 7.29 -5.91
N ASN A 84 12.20 6.28 -6.09
CA ASN A 84 11.79 5.38 -5.00
C ASN A 84 12.98 4.56 -4.48
N ALA A 85 13.88 4.13 -5.36
CA ALA A 85 15.12 3.47 -4.96
C ALA A 85 15.98 4.36 -4.04
N TYR A 86 16.15 5.63 -4.42
CA TYR A 86 16.86 6.61 -3.59
C TYR A 86 16.18 6.84 -2.24
N LEU A 87 14.84 7.01 -2.23
CA LEU A 87 14.07 7.23 -1.01
C LEU A 87 14.17 6.04 -0.04
N CYS A 88 14.01 4.82 -0.56
CA CYS A 88 14.14 3.61 0.23
C CYS A 88 15.57 3.42 0.76
N ASP A 89 16.61 3.75 -0.01
CA ASP A 89 17.99 3.69 0.50
C ASP A 89 18.24 4.72 1.61
N LYS A 90 17.71 5.94 1.47
CA LYS A 90 17.74 6.97 2.52
C LYS A 90 17.04 6.52 3.80
N ALA A 91 16.03 5.65 3.69
CA ALA A 91 15.31 5.09 4.84
C ALA A 91 16.20 4.26 5.78
N ARG A 92 17.40 3.83 5.33
CA ARG A 92 18.38 3.18 6.20
C ARG A 92 18.73 4.05 7.40
N GLY A 93 18.92 5.35 7.20
CA GLY A 93 19.37 6.29 8.23
C GLY A 93 18.31 7.29 8.72
N SER A 94 17.15 7.39 8.06
CA SER A 94 16.12 8.39 8.40
C SER A 94 14.70 7.82 8.27
N SER A 95 13.77 8.33 9.08
CA SER A 95 12.33 8.05 9.01
C SER A 95 11.50 9.25 8.54
N GLU A 96 12.15 10.34 8.11
CA GLU A 96 11.46 11.61 7.79
C GLU A 96 10.59 11.51 6.53
N LEU A 97 11.05 10.76 5.53
CA LEU A 97 10.35 10.58 4.27
C LEU A 97 9.51 9.31 4.37
N VAL A 98 8.20 9.46 4.27
CA VAL A 98 7.22 8.37 4.42
C VAL A 98 6.35 8.18 3.19
N CYS A 99 6.78 8.71 2.03
CA CYS A 99 6.01 8.61 0.79
C CYS A 99 6.90 8.11 -0.36
N LEU A 100 6.35 7.24 -1.21
CA LEU A 100 6.94 6.83 -2.49
C LEU A 100 6.07 7.33 -3.64
N ALA A 101 6.67 7.59 -4.80
CA ALA A 101 5.96 8.05 -5.98
C ALA A 101 5.34 6.87 -6.75
N SER A 102 4.02 6.90 -6.96
CA SER A 102 3.32 5.90 -7.78
C SER A 102 3.17 6.39 -9.22
N PRO A 103 3.72 5.67 -10.21
CA PRO A 103 3.45 5.96 -11.62
C PRO A 103 2.00 5.66 -12.00
N VAL A 104 1.30 4.82 -11.24
CA VAL A 104 -0.09 4.44 -11.51
C VAL A 104 -1.06 5.55 -11.15
N THR A 105 -0.91 6.14 -9.97
CA THR A 105 -1.79 7.24 -9.52
C THR A 105 -1.28 8.63 -9.91
N GLY A 106 0.00 8.75 -10.28
CA GLY A 106 0.67 10.02 -10.54
C GLY A 106 0.99 10.83 -9.27
N GLY A 107 0.78 10.25 -8.08
CA GLY A 107 0.95 10.91 -6.79
C GLY A 107 1.84 10.13 -5.80
N GLY A 108 1.93 10.65 -4.58
CA GLY A 108 2.65 10.02 -3.47
C GLY A 108 1.77 9.01 -2.71
N ILE A 109 2.34 7.85 -2.38
CA ILE A 109 1.73 6.80 -1.56
C ILE A 109 2.47 6.75 -0.24
N VAL A 110 1.73 6.76 0.89
CA VAL A 110 2.34 6.66 2.21
C VAL A 110 2.91 5.26 2.42
N VAL A 111 4.23 5.19 2.58
CA VAL A 111 5.00 3.97 2.84
C VAL A 111 5.93 4.26 4.02
N PRO A 112 5.61 3.82 5.24
CA PRO A 112 6.48 4.04 6.40
C PRO A 112 7.84 3.36 6.27
N ARG A 113 8.81 3.81 7.07
CA ARG A 113 10.24 3.39 7.00
C ARG A 113 10.44 1.88 6.89
N PHE A 114 9.82 1.06 7.74
CA PHE A 114 10.04 -0.39 7.69
C PHE A 114 9.55 -1.02 6.38
N LEU A 115 8.44 -0.55 5.82
CA LEU A 115 7.98 -1.03 4.52
C LEU A 115 8.93 -0.61 3.39
N GLN A 116 9.49 0.60 3.45
CA GLN A 116 10.53 1.03 2.51
C GLN A 116 11.79 0.16 2.62
N LEU A 117 12.21 -0.19 3.84
CA LEU A 117 13.36 -1.06 4.04
C LEU A 117 13.12 -2.51 3.59
N PHE A 118 11.90 -3.04 3.73
CA PHE A 118 11.53 -4.33 3.15
C PHE A 118 11.54 -4.30 1.61
N LEU A 119 11.03 -3.22 1.00
CA LEU A 119 11.16 -3.01 -0.44
C LEU A 119 12.62 -2.94 -0.88
N LEU A 120 13.45 -2.22 -0.13
CA LEU A 120 14.90 -2.14 -0.39
C LEU A 120 15.57 -3.52 -0.31
N ALA A 121 15.26 -4.31 0.73
CA ALA A 121 15.77 -5.66 0.88
C ALA A 121 15.42 -6.52 -0.34
N LYS A 122 14.16 -6.42 -0.80
CA LYS A 122 13.66 -7.14 -1.97
C LYS A 122 14.39 -6.72 -3.25
N ALA A 123 14.58 -5.42 -3.47
CA ALA A 123 15.32 -4.88 -4.61
C ALA A 123 16.79 -5.36 -4.63
N GLN A 124 17.35 -5.68 -3.45
CA GLN A 124 18.69 -6.24 -3.30
C GLN A 124 18.74 -7.77 -3.39
N GLY A 125 17.68 -8.42 -3.87
CA GLY A 125 17.66 -9.85 -4.18
C GLY A 125 17.18 -10.76 -3.04
N ASN A 126 16.77 -10.21 -1.90
CA ASN A 126 16.14 -11.00 -0.85
C ASN A 126 14.72 -11.39 -1.28
N THR A 127 14.37 -12.67 -1.20
CA THR A 127 13.12 -13.21 -1.77
C THR A 127 12.09 -13.62 -0.72
N GLN A 128 12.48 -13.73 0.55
CA GLN A 128 11.61 -14.20 1.63
C GLN A 128 11.48 -13.18 2.77
N PRO A 129 10.33 -13.12 3.47
CA PRO A 129 10.10 -12.22 4.60
C PRO A 129 11.18 -12.26 5.69
N GLU A 130 11.71 -13.45 5.99
CA GLU A 130 12.77 -13.65 6.99
C GLU A 130 14.06 -12.94 6.57
N GLN A 131 14.39 -12.97 5.27
CA GLN A 131 15.56 -12.30 4.74
C GLN A 131 15.38 -10.78 4.78
N TRP A 132 14.17 -10.28 4.51
CA TRP A 132 13.86 -8.85 4.64
C TRP A 132 13.96 -8.39 6.10
N ALA A 133 13.42 -9.16 7.03
CA ALA A 133 13.53 -8.88 8.46
C ALA A 133 14.99 -8.87 8.93
N GLN A 134 15.79 -9.87 8.53
CA GLN A 134 17.21 -9.93 8.85
C GLN A 134 17.99 -8.74 8.29
N PHE A 135 17.67 -8.35 7.05
CA PHE A 135 18.25 -7.16 6.43
C PHE A 135 17.92 -5.90 7.22
N VAL A 136 16.65 -5.68 7.60
CA VAL A 136 16.25 -4.53 8.41
C VAL A 136 16.93 -4.54 9.77
N TRP A 137 16.98 -5.70 10.42
CA TRP A 137 17.65 -5.84 11.72
C TRP A 137 19.13 -5.45 11.65
N SER A 138 19.84 -5.86 10.60
CA SER A 138 21.26 -5.51 10.43
C SER A 138 21.50 -4.00 10.39
N ILE A 139 20.56 -3.22 9.86
CA ILE A 139 20.61 -1.76 9.80
C ILE A 139 20.34 -1.17 11.19
N LEU A 140 19.29 -1.64 11.88
CA LEU A 140 18.89 -1.12 13.18
C LEU A 140 19.93 -1.43 14.27
N ALA A 141 20.42 -2.67 14.32
CA ALA A 141 21.44 -3.10 15.27
C ALA A 141 22.73 -2.27 15.16
N MET A 142 23.18 -1.98 13.92
CA MET A 142 24.34 -1.12 13.67
C MET A 142 24.15 0.32 14.18
N GLN A 143 22.89 0.77 14.28
CA GLN A 143 22.51 2.10 14.76
C GLN A 143 22.12 2.11 16.24
N ASN A 144 22.25 0.99 16.95
CA ASN A 144 21.72 0.80 18.31
C ASN A 144 20.22 1.16 18.44
N GLN A 145 19.45 0.92 17.37
CA GLN A 145 18.01 1.15 17.34
C GLN A 145 17.26 -0.14 17.64
N TYR A 146 16.21 0.00 18.44
CA TYR A 146 15.33 -1.10 18.83
C TYR A 146 13.91 -0.82 18.33
N VAL A 147 13.20 -1.90 17.98
CA VAL A 147 11.80 -1.86 17.57
C VAL A 147 10.94 -1.54 18.78
N ILE A 148 9.99 -0.62 18.59
CA ILE A 148 8.99 -0.28 19.59
C ILE A 148 7.74 -1.11 19.31
N LYS A 149 7.29 -1.87 20.30
CA LYS A 149 6.06 -2.65 20.28
C LYS A 149 5.19 -2.23 21.46
N ASP A 150 3.95 -1.86 21.18
CA ASP A 150 2.99 -1.39 22.20
C ASP A 150 3.54 -0.26 23.09
N GLY A 151 4.33 0.65 22.49
CA GLY A 151 4.97 1.77 23.18
C GLY A 151 6.23 1.42 23.98
N ILE A 152 6.64 0.15 23.99
CA ILE A 152 7.80 -0.34 24.72
C ILE A 152 8.89 -0.77 23.73
N ALA A 153 10.12 -0.31 23.95
CA ALA A 153 11.27 -0.78 23.17
C ALA A 153 11.59 -2.24 23.55
N LEU A 154 11.71 -3.10 22.55
CA LEU A 154 12.14 -4.49 22.74
C LEU A 154 13.60 -4.52 23.20
N SER A 155 13.97 -5.51 24.02
CA SER A 155 15.23 -5.48 24.77
C SER A 155 16.32 -6.39 24.21
N SER A 156 15.95 -7.45 23.50
CA SER A 156 16.88 -8.44 22.98
C SER A 156 16.85 -8.52 21.45
N ASP A 157 17.98 -8.85 20.85
CA ASP A 157 18.12 -9.04 19.40
C ASP A 157 17.11 -10.05 18.85
N SER A 158 16.87 -11.15 19.58
CA SER A 158 15.90 -12.17 19.20
C SER A 158 14.46 -11.66 19.18
N GLU A 159 14.06 -10.83 20.15
CA GLU A 159 12.72 -10.24 20.18
C GLU A 159 12.52 -9.27 19.01
N ASN A 160 13.52 -8.45 18.72
CA ASN A 160 13.47 -7.47 17.64
C ASN A 160 13.36 -8.16 16.28
N LEU A 161 14.20 -9.16 16.04
CA LEU A 161 14.15 -9.93 14.80
C LEU A 161 12.81 -10.66 14.65
N ALA A 162 12.30 -11.28 15.72
CA ALA A 162 11.01 -11.97 15.69
C ALA A 162 9.86 -11.01 15.33
N GLU A 163 9.85 -9.80 15.89
CA GLU A 163 8.87 -8.77 15.55
C GLU A 163 9.00 -8.30 14.10
N LEU A 164 10.23 -8.08 13.61
CA LEU A 164 10.46 -7.72 12.20
C LEU A 164 10.00 -8.82 11.25
N VAL A 165 10.15 -10.10 11.61
CA VAL A 165 9.64 -11.23 10.82
C VAL A 165 8.12 -11.20 10.74
N ILE A 166 7.42 -10.94 11.85
CA ILE A 166 5.95 -10.79 11.87
C ILE A 166 5.52 -9.65 10.92
N GLN A 167 6.20 -8.50 11.00
CA GLN A 167 5.90 -7.36 10.14
C GLN A 167 6.22 -7.63 8.67
N ALA A 168 7.31 -8.32 8.37
CA ALA A 168 7.67 -8.71 7.00
C ALA A 168 6.65 -9.69 6.39
N HIS A 169 6.13 -10.63 7.19
CA HIS A 169 5.04 -11.52 6.77
C HIS A 169 3.74 -10.77 6.53
N ALA A 170 3.39 -9.82 7.41
CA ALA A 170 2.22 -8.96 7.20
C ALA A 170 2.38 -8.16 5.90
N PHE A 171 3.56 -7.56 5.69
CA PHE A 171 3.95 -6.83 4.48
C PHE A 171 3.78 -7.68 3.22
N ALA A 172 4.35 -8.88 3.20
CA ALA A 172 4.29 -9.79 2.06
C ALA A 172 2.85 -10.14 1.66
N ASN A 173 1.98 -10.37 2.64
CA ASN A 173 0.63 -10.89 2.41
C ASN A 173 -0.40 -9.80 2.14
N LYS A 174 -0.21 -8.58 2.67
CA LYS A 174 -1.24 -7.52 2.63
C LYS A 174 -0.82 -6.32 1.80
N GLN A 175 0.38 -5.78 2.02
CA GLN A 175 0.80 -4.52 1.41
C GLN A 175 1.54 -4.73 0.09
N LEU A 176 2.38 -5.76 -0.02
CA LEU A 176 3.21 -5.99 -1.21
C LEU A 176 2.39 -6.15 -2.51
N PRO A 177 1.27 -6.91 -2.55
CA PRO A 177 0.43 -6.98 -3.75
C PRO A 177 -0.09 -5.61 -4.20
N ILE A 178 -0.50 -4.78 -3.24
CA ILE A 178 -0.98 -3.42 -3.49
C ILE A 178 0.16 -2.53 -4.01
N PHE A 179 1.36 -2.64 -3.44
CA PHE A 179 2.52 -1.86 -3.86
C PHE A 179 3.00 -2.24 -5.27
N MET A 180 2.91 -3.53 -5.63
CA MET A 180 3.14 -3.99 -6.99
C MET A 180 2.11 -3.38 -7.95
N ALA A 181 0.82 -3.41 -7.59
CA ALA A 181 -0.25 -2.80 -8.38
C ALA A 181 -0.11 -1.27 -8.52
N LEU A 182 0.41 -0.59 -7.51
CA LEU A 182 0.71 0.85 -7.54
C LEU A 182 2.01 1.18 -8.30
N GLY A 183 2.74 0.18 -8.76
CA GLY A 183 3.99 0.34 -9.49
C GLY A 183 5.16 0.89 -8.66
N ILE A 184 5.10 0.76 -7.33
CA ILE A 184 6.13 1.29 -6.41
C ILE A 184 7.16 0.24 -5.96
N CYS A 185 7.08 -0.98 -6.49
CA CYS A 185 8.16 -1.95 -6.46
C CYS A 185 9.11 -1.71 -7.65
N PHE A 186 10.41 -1.66 -7.37
CA PHE A 186 11.50 -1.41 -8.31
C PHE A 186 12.60 -2.46 -8.18
#